data_AF-A0A8X6I273-F1
#
_entry.id   AF-A0A8X6I273-F1
#
_cell.length_a   1.000
_cell.length_b   1.000
_cell.length_c   1.000
_cell.angle_alpha   90.00
_cell.angle_beta   90.00
_cell.angle_gamma   90.00
#
_symmetry.space_group_name_H-M   'P 1'
#
loop_
_entity.id
_entity.type
_entity.pdbx_description
1 polymer ?
#
loop_
_entity_poly.entity_id
_entity_poly.type
_entity_poly.pdbx_seq_one_letter_code
_entity_poly.pdbx_strand_id
1 'polypeptide(L)' 'MIKGFYAYVYFTGEPPIRTYGCTKCSATFTRRYNLLRHAEKHKEIKELHACNFCNRTFSRKDSLKLHMKSHFDTMQNEEK' A
#
# COMPACT_ATOMS: atom_id res chain seq x y z
N MET A 1 -8.06 17.43 4.60
CA MET A 1 -6.66 17.58 4.10
C MET A 1 -5.75 16.74 4.99
N ILE A 2 -5.01 15.77 4.46
CA ILE A 2 -4.10 14.92 5.25
C ILE A 2 -2.79 15.69 5.42
N LYS A 3 -2.54 16.22 6.62
CA LYS A 3 -1.29 16.92 6.94
C LYS A 3 -0.20 15.86 7.19
N GLY A 4 0.76 15.76 6.27
CA GLY A 4 2.03 15.06 6.51
C GLY A 4 3.07 16.06 6.99
N PHE A 5 3.99 15.64 7.85
CA PHE A 5 5.14 16.44 8.25
C PHE A 5 6.39 15.91 7.55
N TYR A 6 7.31 16.82 7.21
CA TYR A 6 8.60 16.51 6.62
C TYR A 6 9.63 16.28 7.71
N ALA A 7 10.20 15.08 7.78
CA ALA A 7 11.29 14.76 8.70
C ALA A 7 12.60 14.55 7.94
N TYR A 8 13.73 14.82 8.59
CA TYR A 8 15.04 14.39 8.11
C TYR A 8 15.53 13.29 9.03
N VAL A 9 15.96 12.17 8.46
CA VAL A 9 16.58 11.08 9.23
C VAL A 9 18.04 10.96 8.82
N TYR A 10 18.89 10.76 9.81
CA TYR A 10 20.35 10.69 9.67
C TYR A 10 20.76 9.23 9.89
N PHE A 11 21.27 8.58 8.85
CA PHE A 11 21.94 7.30 8.96
C PHE A 11 23.44 7.56 8.93
N THR A 12 24.21 6.88 9.79
CA THR A 12 25.64 7.16 10.01
C THR A 12 26.42 7.07 8.70
N GLY A 13 26.92 8.22 8.22
CA GLY A 13 27.78 8.33 7.04
C GLY A 13 27.08 8.70 5.72
N GLU A 14 25.75 8.83 5.69
CA GLU A 14 25.00 9.19 4.48
C GLU A 14 24.36 10.59 4.57
N PRO A 15 24.19 11.30 3.43
CA PRO A 15 23.49 12.57 3.41
C PRO A 15 22.06 12.43 3.94
N PRO A 16 21.54 13.43 4.68
CA PRO A 16 20.23 13.33 5.31
C PRO A 16 19.14 13.14 4.26
N ILE A 17 18.37 12.07 4.41
CA ILE A 17 17.25 11.79 3.51
C ILE A 17 15.99 12.48 4.05
N ARG A 18 15.33 13.25 3.17
CA ARG A 18 14.03 13.82 3.47
C ARG A 18 12.99 12.70 3.46
N THR A 19 12.21 12.62 4.53
CA THR A 19 11.15 11.64 4.72
C THR A 19 9.82 12.32 5.05
N TYR A 20 8.77 11.53 4.96
CA TYR A 20 7.38 11.92 5.12
C TYR A 20 6.78 11.10 6.26
N GLY A 21 6.45 11.76 7.37
CA GLY A 21 5.88 11.13 8.56
C GLY A 21 4.36 11.07 8.52
N CYS A 22 3.80 9.97 9.02
CA CYS A 22 2.37 9.88 9.33
C CYS A 22 2.05 10.63 10.62
N THR A 23 0.90 11.30 10.66
CA THR A 23 0.43 12.03 11.85
C THR A 23 -0.46 11.19 12.77
N LYS A 24 -0.83 9.98 12.35
CA LYS A 24 -1.67 9.04 13.11
C LYS A 24 -0.87 7.89 13.74
N CYS A 25 0.36 7.65 13.29
CA CYS A 25 1.26 6.65 13.85
C CYS A 25 2.72 7.02 13.54
N SER A 26 3.67 6.29 14.11
CA SER A 26 5.11 6.55 13.96
C SER A 26 5.72 6.12 12.61
N ALA A 27 4.89 5.80 11.61
CA ALA A 27 5.36 5.34 10.31
C ALA A 27 5.97 6.48 9.49
N THR A 28 7.14 6.23 8.91
CA THR A 28 7.91 7.20 8.11
C THR A 28 8.23 6.63 6.74
N PHE A 29 8.17 7.47 5.70
CA PHE A 29 8.33 7.05 4.30
C PHE A 29 9.29 7.95 3.56
N THR A 30 10.12 7.40 2.67
CA THR A 30 11.03 8.19 1.83
C THR A 30 10.33 8.92 0.68
N ARG A 31 9.10 8.52 0.32
CA ARG A 31 8.33 9.09 -0.78
C ARG A 31 6.92 9.51 -0.34
N ARG A 32 6.47 10.68 -0.82
CA ARG A 32 5.15 11.24 -0.48
C ARG A 32 3.99 10.31 -0.82
N TYR A 33 4.02 9.68 -2.00
CA TYR A 33 2.93 8.78 -2.43
C TYR A 33 2.79 7.57 -1.50
N ASN A 34 3.88 7.09 -0.89
CA ASN A 34 3.85 6.00 0.07
C ASN A 34 3.15 6.41 1.36
N LEU A 35 3.40 7.63 1.86
CA LEU A 35 2.67 8.19 2.99
C LEU A 35 1.17 8.34 2.69
N LEU A 36 0.82 8.87 1.50
CA LEU A 36 -0.59 9.05 1.12
C LEU A 36 -1.33 7.72 1.11
N ARG A 37 -0.75 6.70 0.46
CA ARG A 37 -1.28 5.34 0.42
C ARG A 37 -1.36 4.71 1.82
N HIS A 38 -0.35 4.92 2.65
CA HIS A 38 -0.40 4.46 4.04
C HIS A 38 -1.55 5.11 4.81
N ALA A 39 -1.78 6.41 4.62
CA ALA A 39 -2.85 7.14 5.28
C ALA A 39 -4.25 6.67 4.90
N GLU A 40 -4.42 6.01 3.75
CA GLU A 40 -5.68 5.35 3.38
C GLU A 40 -6.03 4.20 4.34
N LYS A 41 -5.05 3.54 4.96
CA LYS A 41 -5.30 2.49 5.96
C LYS A 41 -5.84 3.02 7.29
N HIS A 42 -5.58 4.30 7.60
CA HIS A 42 -6.13 4.96 8.77
C HIS A 42 -7.57 5.44 8.54
N LYS A 43 -8.01 5.50 7.29
CA LYS A 43 -9.42 5.61 6.96
C LYS A 43 -9.99 4.20 7.02
N GLU A 44 -11.12 4.01 7.67
CA GLU A 44 -11.83 2.73 7.61
C GLU A 44 -12.04 2.38 6.12
N ILE A 45 -11.34 1.34 5.65
CA ILE A 45 -11.37 0.92 4.25
C ILE A 45 -12.76 0.32 4.02
N LYS A 46 -13.69 1.17 3.59
CA LYS A 46 -15.11 0.81 3.42
C LYS A 46 -15.32 -0.10 2.21
N GLU A 47 -14.52 0.07 1.17
CA GLU A 47 -14.66 -0.65 -0.08
C GLU A 47 -13.41 -1.51 -0.33
N LEU A 48 -13.57 -2.82 -0.17
CA LEU A 48 -12.55 -3.79 -0.57
C LEU A 48 -12.75 -4.17 -2.03
N HIS A 49 -11.66 -4.45 -2.73
CA HIS A 49 -11.69 -4.95 -4.09
C HIS A 49 -11.75 -6.48 -4.06
N ALA A 50 -12.92 -7.05 -4.36
CA ALA A 50 -13.10 -8.49 -4.47
C ALA A 50 -12.52 -9.03 -5.79
N CYS A 51 -11.98 -10.24 -5.75
CA CYS A 51 -11.71 -11.02 -6.94
C CYS A 51 -13.01 -11.65 -7.45
N ASN A 52 -13.20 -11.68 -8.77
CA ASN A 52 -14.37 -12.31 -9.38
C ASN A 52 -14.19 -13.83 -9.58
N PHE A 53 -12.97 -14.33 -9.43
CA PHE A 53 -12.63 -15.75 -9.64
C PHE A 53 -12.39 -16.52 -8.33
N CYS A 54 -12.28 -15.82 -7.20
CA CYS A 54 -12.16 -16.45 -5.89
C CYS A 54 -12.64 -15.51 -4.78
N ASN A 55 -12.84 -16.04 -3.57
CA ASN A 55 -13.35 -15.28 -2.42
C ASN A 55 -12.30 -14.36 -1.74
N ARG A 56 -11.20 -14.02 -2.44
CA ARG A 56 -10.17 -13.12 -1.90
C ARG A 56 -10.56 -11.66 -2.11
N THR A 57 -10.39 -10.87 -1.06
CA THR A 57 -10.60 -9.42 -1.10
C THR A 57 -9.30 -8.68 -0.82
N PHE A 58 -9.13 -7.52 -1.45
CA PHE A 58 -7.92 -6.72 -1.38
C PHE A 58 -8.25 -5.29 -0.98
N SER A 59 -7.47 -4.74 -0.07
CA SER A 59 -7.58 -3.32 0.32
C SER A 59 -7.16 -2.34 -0.77
N ARG A 60 -6.56 -2.82 -1.87
CA ARG A 60 -5.99 -1.99 -2.93
C ARG A 60 -6.19 -2.60 -4.31
N LYS A 61 -6.50 -1.74 -5.28
CA LYS A 61 -6.71 -2.12 -6.68
C LYS A 61 -5.47 -2.73 -7.35
N ASP A 62 -4.28 -2.22 -7.04
CA ASP A 62 -3.04 -2.77 -7.62
C ASP A 62 -2.71 -4.16 -7.06
N SER A 63 -3.04 -4.42 -5.80
CA SER A 63 -2.96 -5.75 -5.21
C SER A 63 -3.92 -6.73 -5.89
N LEU A 64 -5.17 -6.32 -6.14
CA LEU A 64 -6.11 -7.11 -6.95
C LEU A 64 -5.54 -7.36 -8.36
N LYS A 65 -5.04 -6.33 -9.05
CA LYS A 65 -4.47 -6.47 -10.40
C LYS A 65 -3.28 -7.45 -10.46
N LEU A 66 -2.41 -7.42 -9.45
CA LEU A 66 -1.30 -8.38 -9.33
C LEU A 66 -1.85 -9.79 -9.08
N HIS A 67 -2.80 -9.93 -8.16
CA HIS A 67 -3.45 -11.21 -7.89
C HIS A 67 -4.15 -11.77 -9.14
N MET A 68 -4.80 -10.94 -9.95
CA MET A 68 -5.40 -11.39 -11.20
C MET A 68 -4.39 -12.05 -12.14
N LYS A 69 -3.13 -11.61 -12.14
CA LYS A 69 -2.08 -12.29 -12.92
C LYS A 69 -1.85 -13.72 -12.45
N SER A 70 -2.00 -14.03 -11.15
CA SER A 70 -1.87 -15.42 -10.69
C SER A 70 -2.96 -16.29 -11.29
N HIS A 71 -4.19 -15.80 -11.46
CA HIS A 71 -5.25 -16.56 -12.14
C HIS A 71 -4.94 -16.84 -13.61
N PHE A 72 -4.23 -15.94 -14.30
CA PHE A 72 -3.82 -16.14 -15.69
C PHE A 72 -2.56 -17.01 -15.81
N ASP A 73 -1.64 -16.92 -14.84
CA ASP A 73 -0.42 -17.74 -14.76
C ASP A 73 -0.74 -19.18 -14.31
N THR A 74 -1.82 -19.37 -13.53
CA THR A 74 -2.36 -20.67 -13.11
C THR A 74 -3.56 -21.10 -13.95
N MET A 75 -3.57 -20.87 -15.27
CA MET A 75 -4.54 -21.51 -16.18
C MET A 75 -4.32 -23.05 -16.32
N GLN A 76 -3.85 -23.71 -15.25
CA GLN A 76 -4.07 -25.12 -14.97
C GLN A 76 -4.51 -25.25 -13.52
N ASN A 77 -5.69 -25.85 -13.32
CA ASN A 77 -6.39 -26.12 -12.05
C ASN A 77 -7.27 -24.94 -11.59
N GLU A 78 -8.60 -24.99 -11.65
CA GLU A 78 -9.52 -26.13 -11.70
C GLU A 78 -10.79 -25.70 -12.47
N GLU A 79 -11.11 -26.46 -13.53
CA GLU A 79 -12.50 -26.70 -13.88
C GLU A 79 -13.08 -27.61 -12.78
N LYS A 80 -13.92 -27.06 -11.90
CA LYS A 80 -15.09 -27.75 -11.36
C LYS A 80 -15.99 -26.84 -10.54
#